data_AF-A0A7E6DWJ2-F1
#
_entry.id   AF-A0A7E6DWJ2-F1
#
_cell.length_a   1.000
_cell.length_b   1.000
_cell.length_c   1.000
_cell.angle_alpha   90.00
_cell.angle_beta   90.00
_cell.angle_gamma   90.00
#
_symmetry.space_group_name_H-M   'P 1'
#
loop_
_entity.id
_entity.type
_entity.pdbx_description
1 polymer ?
#
loop_
_entity_poly.entity_id
_entity_poly.type
_entity_poly.pdbx_seq_one_letter_code
_entity_poly.pdbx_strand_id
1 'polypeptide(L)'
;MVIEEVNFMQNHLEIEKTCRESAEALATKLNKENKTLKRISMLYMAKLGPDVITEEINIDEEDSAADPEATADTCVSVQCQKQIKELRDQIVSVQEEKKMLAIELENLKSKLVEVMEEVNKVKQEKEALNSELLDQRKVLEKCNRVSMLAVEEYEEMQVNLELEKDLRKKAESFAQEMFIEQNKLKRQSCLLLQSSAPDQQLLKALDENAKLTQLLEEERIQHQQKVKELEEQLENETLHKEIHNLKQQLELLEEDKKELELKYQNSEEKARNLKHSVDELQKRVNQSENSVPPPPPPPPPLPPPPNPIRSLMSMIRKRSHPSGSGAKKEKAAQPETTEEVTDLKRQAVEEMMDRIKKGVHLRPVSQTARPKAQPESSKGSESAVNELKGILASQ
;
A
#
# COMPACT_ATOMS: atom_id res chain seq x y z
N MET A 1 0.47 -12.29 -3.73
CA MET A 1 0.20 -13.16 -4.88
C MET A 1 -0.78 -14.27 -4.48
N VAL A 2 -0.35 -15.44 -4.01
CA VAL A 2 -1.23 -16.60 -3.76
C VAL A 2 -2.46 -16.30 -2.87
N ILE A 3 -2.31 -15.53 -1.79
CA ILE A 3 -3.43 -15.17 -0.89
C ILE A 3 -4.46 -14.27 -1.60
N GLU A 4 -4.01 -13.40 -2.51
CA GLU A 4 -4.87 -12.49 -3.27
C GLU A 4 -5.60 -13.26 -4.39
N GLU A 5 -4.93 -14.21 -5.04
CA GLU A 5 -5.55 -15.11 -6.02
C GLU A 5 -6.63 -16.00 -5.38
N VAL A 6 -6.36 -16.57 -4.19
CA VAL A 6 -7.34 -17.35 -3.43
C VAL A 6 -8.56 -16.48 -3.03
N ASN A 7 -8.33 -15.27 -2.53
CA ASN A 7 -9.41 -14.33 -2.21
C ASN A 7 -10.23 -13.95 -3.46
N PHE A 8 -9.58 -13.73 -4.61
CA PHE A 8 -10.26 -13.42 -5.87
C PHE A 8 -11.11 -14.58 -6.37
N MET A 9 -10.59 -15.81 -6.38
CA MET A 9 -11.37 -17.00 -6.74
C MET A 9 -12.56 -17.22 -5.78
N GLN A 10 -12.36 -17.01 -4.48
CA GLN A 10 -13.40 -17.22 -3.48
C GLN A 10 -14.52 -16.17 -3.55
N ASN A 11 -14.19 -14.91 -3.85
CA ASN A 11 -15.15 -13.85 -4.17
C ASN A 11 -15.93 -14.18 -5.47
N HIS A 12 -15.24 -14.61 -6.53
CA HIS A 12 -15.88 -14.97 -7.79
C HIS A 12 -16.88 -16.13 -7.64
N LEU A 13 -16.53 -17.15 -6.83
CA LEU A 13 -17.41 -18.28 -6.49
C LEU A 13 -18.65 -17.85 -5.67
N GLU A 14 -18.53 -16.82 -4.84
CA GLU A 14 -19.65 -16.25 -4.06
C GLU A 14 -20.61 -15.45 -4.96
N ILE A 15 -20.07 -14.70 -5.93
CA ILE A 15 -20.84 -14.06 -7.00
C ILE A 15 -21.57 -15.13 -7.86
N GLU A 16 -20.88 -16.20 -8.28
CA GLU A 16 -21.49 -17.26 -9.10
C GLU A 16 -22.69 -17.92 -8.37
N LYS A 17 -22.52 -18.26 -7.08
CA LYS A 17 -23.61 -18.81 -6.25
C LYS A 17 -24.79 -17.87 -6.15
N THR A 18 -24.58 -16.61 -5.78
CA THR A 18 -25.67 -15.64 -5.60
C THR A 18 -26.39 -15.33 -6.91
N CYS A 19 -25.67 -15.26 -8.04
CA CYS A 19 -26.27 -15.18 -9.37
C CYS A 19 -27.12 -16.41 -9.70
N ARG A 20 -26.63 -17.62 -9.41
CA ARG A 20 -27.37 -18.88 -9.66
C ARG A 20 -28.64 -18.96 -8.80
N GLU A 21 -28.55 -18.69 -7.51
CA GLU A 21 -29.69 -18.73 -6.57
C GLU A 21 -30.76 -17.70 -6.97
N SER A 22 -30.35 -16.51 -7.40
CA SER A 22 -31.25 -15.48 -7.95
C SER A 22 -31.96 -15.96 -9.23
N ALA A 23 -31.23 -16.62 -10.14
CA ALA A 23 -31.81 -17.17 -11.37
C ALA A 23 -32.82 -18.30 -11.09
N GLU A 24 -32.53 -19.19 -10.14
CA GLU A 24 -33.47 -20.23 -9.70
C GLU A 24 -34.73 -19.63 -9.04
N ALA A 25 -34.56 -18.62 -8.19
CA ALA A 25 -35.69 -17.88 -7.60
C ALA A 25 -36.58 -17.22 -8.67
N LEU A 26 -35.97 -16.56 -9.66
CA LEU A 26 -36.69 -15.95 -10.77
C LEU A 26 -37.42 -16.99 -11.63
N ALA A 27 -36.78 -18.12 -11.95
CA ALA A 27 -37.38 -19.20 -12.72
C ALA A 27 -38.59 -19.83 -11.99
N THR A 28 -38.50 -20.06 -10.68
CA THR A 28 -39.65 -20.57 -9.91
C THR A 28 -40.78 -19.54 -9.79
N LYS A 29 -40.48 -18.24 -9.73
CA LYS A 29 -41.47 -17.15 -9.78
C LYS A 29 -42.20 -17.12 -11.13
N LEU A 30 -41.46 -17.07 -12.25
CA LEU A 30 -42.03 -17.08 -13.60
C LEU A 30 -42.87 -18.34 -13.88
N ASN A 31 -42.51 -19.50 -13.32
CA ASN A 31 -43.29 -20.73 -13.42
C ASN A 31 -44.61 -20.65 -12.62
N LYS A 32 -44.59 -20.08 -11.40
CA LYS A 32 -45.80 -19.81 -10.60
C LYS A 32 -46.74 -18.81 -11.29
N GLU A 33 -46.17 -17.76 -11.89
CA GLU A 33 -46.91 -16.75 -12.65
C GLU A 33 -47.50 -17.34 -13.92
N ASN A 34 -46.74 -18.09 -14.72
CA ASN A 34 -47.25 -18.82 -15.89
C ASN A 34 -48.36 -19.81 -15.53
N LYS A 35 -48.22 -20.58 -14.44
CA LYS A 35 -49.29 -21.47 -13.94
C LYS A 35 -50.53 -20.71 -13.50
N THR A 36 -50.41 -19.44 -13.13
CA THR A 36 -51.55 -18.59 -12.74
C THR A 36 -52.19 -17.95 -13.98
N LEU A 37 -51.40 -17.39 -14.89
CA LEU A 37 -51.86 -16.88 -16.19
C LEU A 37 -52.54 -17.97 -17.02
N LYS A 38 -52.02 -19.21 -17.07
CA LYS A 38 -52.69 -20.33 -17.75
C LYS A 38 -54.04 -20.69 -17.12
N ARG A 39 -54.17 -20.63 -15.79
CA ARG A 39 -55.46 -20.85 -15.09
C ARG A 39 -56.45 -19.70 -15.34
N ILE A 40 -55.98 -18.46 -15.37
CA ILE A 40 -56.80 -17.28 -15.68
C ILE A 40 -57.27 -17.33 -17.14
N SER A 41 -56.34 -17.52 -18.08
CA SER A 41 -56.64 -17.68 -19.51
C SER A 41 -57.65 -18.80 -19.75
N MET A 42 -57.42 -20.00 -19.19
CA MET A 42 -58.38 -21.12 -19.27
C MET A 42 -59.77 -20.76 -18.70
N LEU A 43 -59.85 -19.97 -17.62
CA LEU A 43 -61.11 -19.50 -17.04
C LEU A 43 -61.83 -18.45 -17.93
N TYR A 44 -61.08 -17.60 -18.63
CA TYR A 44 -61.65 -16.67 -19.62
C TYR A 44 -62.10 -17.42 -20.88
N MET A 45 -61.28 -18.33 -21.41
CA MET A 45 -61.62 -19.18 -22.57
C MET A 45 -62.79 -20.15 -22.28
N ALA A 46 -63.11 -20.42 -21.01
CA ALA A 46 -64.30 -21.17 -20.60
C ALA A 46 -65.55 -20.29 -20.36
N LYS A 47 -65.40 -18.95 -20.36
CA LYS A 47 -66.50 -17.98 -20.30
C LYS A 47 -66.88 -17.43 -21.67
N LEU A 48 -65.91 -17.32 -22.57
CA LEU A 48 -66.13 -17.09 -23.98
C LEU A 48 -66.70 -18.39 -24.60
N GLY A 49 -67.79 -18.29 -25.36
CA GLY A 49 -68.40 -19.45 -26.00
C GLY A 49 -67.51 -20.05 -27.09
N PRO A 50 -67.80 -21.27 -27.57
CA PRO A 50 -66.99 -21.97 -28.58
C PRO A 50 -66.81 -21.18 -29.89
N ASP A 51 -67.73 -20.27 -30.22
CA ASP A 51 -67.67 -19.42 -31.43
C ASP A 51 -66.64 -18.29 -31.38
N VAL A 52 -66.01 -18.01 -30.23
CA VAL A 52 -65.09 -16.85 -30.05
C VAL A 52 -63.63 -17.19 -30.38
N ILE A 53 -63.31 -18.45 -30.66
CA ILE A 53 -61.92 -18.94 -30.81
C ILE A 53 -61.58 -19.22 -32.29
N THR A 54 -62.03 -18.34 -33.19
CA THR A 54 -61.82 -18.45 -34.65
C THR A 54 -61.26 -17.19 -35.30
N GLU A 55 -61.25 -16.05 -34.62
CA GLU A 55 -60.53 -14.85 -35.07
C GLU A 55 -59.04 -14.96 -34.67
N GLU A 56 -58.25 -15.57 -35.55
CA GLU A 56 -56.80 -15.39 -35.54
C GLU A 56 -56.51 -13.90 -35.78
N ILE A 57 -55.81 -13.25 -34.85
CA ILE A 57 -55.57 -11.80 -34.88
C ILE A 57 -54.54 -11.47 -35.96
N ASN A 58 -54.99 -11.35 -37.21
CA ASN A 58 -54.16 -10.94 -38.34
C ASN A 58 -53.91 -9.43 -38.29
N ILE A 59 -52.74 -9.03 -37.79
CA ILE A 59 -52.30 -7.62 -37.74
C ILE A 59 -51.61 -7.29 -39.08
N ASP A 60 -52.42 -7.09 -40.12
CA ASP A 60 -52.03 -6.41 -41.35
C ASP A 60 -52.85 -5.12 -41.51
N GLU A 61 -52.30 -4.16 -42.23
CA GLU A 61 -52.82 -2.79 -42.32
C GLU A 61 -53.94 -2.65 -43.37
N GLU A 62 -55.17 -2.31 -42.95
CA GLU A 62 -56.14 -1.64 -43.82
C GLU A 62 -56.52 -0.26 -43.27
N ASP A 63 -55.88 0.77 -43.81
CA ASP A 63 -56.26 2.18 -43.62
C ASP A 63 -57.54 2.49 -44.43
N SER A 64 -58.66 1.91 -43.96
CA SER A 64 -59.96 2.00 -44.63
C SER A 64 -60.58 3.37 -44.40
N ALA A 65 -60.14 4.35 -45.20
CA ALA A 65 -60.72 5.68 -45.32
C ALA A 65 -62.10 5.65 -46.02
N ALA A 66 -63.04 4.91 -45.42
CA ALA A 66 -64.42 4.81 -45.85
C ALA A 66 -65.18 6.09 -45.49
N ASP A 67 -65.15 7.07 -46.40
CA ASP A 67 -66.00 8.25 -46.36
C ASP A 67 -67.47 7.90 -46.62
N PRO A 68 -68.39 8.19 -45.68
CA PRO A 68 -69.82 8.17 -45.93
C PRO A 68 -70.33 9.60 -46.04
N GLU A 69 -70.29 10.20 -47.24
CA GLU A 69 -70.95 11.48 -47.55
C GLU A 69 -72.50 11.30 -47.54
N ALA A 70 -73.03 11.02 -46.35
CA ALA A 70 -74.44 10.81 -46.11
C ALA A 70 -75.18 12.15 -46.21
N THR A 71 -75.81 12.38 -47.36
CA THR A 71 -76.56 13.60 -47.69
C THR A 71 -77.57 13.96 -46.61
N ALA A 72 -77.23 14.95 -45.79
CA ALA A 72 -78.08 15.40 -44.69
C ALA A 72 -79.17 16.36 -45.21
N ASP A 73 -80.42 15.90 -45.19
CA ASP A 73 -81.59 16.74 -45.46
C ASP A 73 -81.57 18.00 -44.57
N THR A 74 -81.48 19.17 -45.20
CA THR A 74 -81.33 20.43 -44.48
C THR A 74 -82.64 20.83 -43.81
N CYS A 75 -82.75 20.55 -42.52
CA CYS A 75 -83.91 20.85 -41.69
C CYS A 75 -84.32 22.35 -41.79
N VAL A 76 -85.41 22.64 -42.50
CA VAL A 76 -85.83 24.01 -42.85
C VAL A 76 -86.48 24.76 -41.66
N SER A 77 -86.83 24.05 -40.58
CA SER A 77 -87.42 24.67 -39.38
C SER A 77 -86.39 25.50 -38.60
N VAL A 78 -86.70 26.78 -38.39
CA VAL A 78 -85.86 27.72 -37.61
C VAL A 78 -85.57 27.21 -36.19
N GLN A 79 -86.48 26.46 -35.59
CA GLN A 79 -86.29 25.88 -34.25
C GLN A 79 -85.29 24.71 -34.26
N CYS A 80 -85.37 23.87 -35.30
CA CYS A 80 -84.41 22.79 -35.57
C CYS A 80 -83.00 23.34 -35.76
N GLN A 81 -82.85 24.42 -36.56
CA GLN A 81 -81.57 25.07 -36.82
C GLN A 81 -80.96 25.71 -35.56
N LYS A 82 -81.79 26.29 -34.67
CA LYS A 82 -81.32 26.80 -33.37
C LYS A 82 -80.78 25.68 -32.47
N GLN A 83 -81.51 24.57 -32.35
CA GLN A 83 -81.06 23.41 -31.55
C GLN A 83 -79.79 22.78 -32.13
N ILE A 84 -79.69 22.66 -33.46
CA ILE A 84 -78.48 22.18 -34.14
C ILE A 84 -77.29 23.10 -33.87
N LYS A 85 -77.48 24.43 -33.84
CA LYS A 85 -76.41 25.37 -33.45
C LYS A 85 -76.03 25.21 -31.98
N GLU A 86 -77.01 25.21 -31.08
CA GLU A 86 -76.77 25.11 -29.64
C GLU A 86 -76.01 23.81 -29.27
N LEU A 87 -76.37 22.68 -29.88
CA LEU A 87 -75.64 21.41 -29.74
C LEU A 87 -74.22 21.46 -30.33
N ARG A 88 -74.01 22.18 -31.46
CA ARG A 88 -72.66 22.39 -32.02
C ARG A 88 -71.80 23.26 -31.10
N ASP A 89 -72.35 24.37 -30.60
CA ASP A 89 -71.66 25.27 -29.67
C ASP A 89 -71.30 24.51 -28.36
N GLN A 90 -72.19 23.64 -27.85
CA GLN A 90 -71.90 22.74 -26.73
C GLN A 90 -70.81 21.70 -27.05
N ILE A 91 -70.84 21.07 -28.24
CA ILE A 91 -69.79 20.13 -28.67
C ILE A 91 -68.42 20.83 -28.75
N VAL A 92 -68.37 22.08 -29.20
CA VAL A 92 -67.13 22.88 -29.22
C VAL A 92 -66.64 23.15 -27.79
N SER A 93 -67.50 23.61 -26.86
CA SER A 93 -67.12 23.82 -25.45
C SER A 93 -66.54 22.54 -24.83
N VAL A 94 -67.22 21.40 -24.98
CA VAL A 94 -66.77 20.11 -24.45
C VAL A 94 -65.47 19.63 -25.13
N GLN A 95 -65.25 19.96 -26.41
CA GLN A 95 -63.96 19.68 -27.07
C GLN A 95 -62.83 20.58 -26.57
N GLU A 96 -63.10 21.83 -26.20
CA GLU A 96 -62.11 22.74 -25.64
C GLU A 96 -61.77 22.37 -24.18
N GLU A 97 -62.77 22.08 -23.36
CA GLU A 97 -62.62 21.51 -22.01
C GLU A 97 -61.82 20.20 -22.07
N LYS A 98 -62.13 19.29 -23.01
CA LYS A 98 -61.36 18.05 -23.22
C LYS A 98 -59.89 18.30 -23.57
N LYS A 99 -59.59 19.32 -24.39
CA LYS A 99 -58.20 19.70 -24.72
C LYS A 99 -57.46 20.24 -23.49
N MET A 100 -58.10 21.10 -22.72
CA MET A 100 -57.53 21.65 -21.48
C MET A 100 -57.23 20.53 -20.46
N LEU A 101 -58.20 19.65 -20.20
CA LEU A 101 -58.03 18.52 -19.29
C LEU A 101 -56.96 17.53 -19.77
N ALA A 102 -56.79 17.33 -21.08
CA ALA A 102 -55.70 16.52 -21.63
C ALA A 102 -54.32 17.14 -21.38
N ILE A 103 -54.19 18.46 -21.53
CA ILE A 103 -52.96 19.22 -21.24
C ILE A 103 -52.65 19.18 -19.73
N GLU A 104 -53.64 19.36 -18.86
CA GLU A 104 -53.47 19.23 -17.41
C GLU A 104 -53.05 17.82 -17.00
N LEU A 105 -53.67 16.79 -17.57
CA LEU A 105 -53.33 15.39 -17.32
C LEU A 105 -51.89 15.06 -17.75
N GLU A 106 -51.41 15.59 -18.88
CA GLU A 106 -50.02 15.37 -19.31
C GLU A 106 -49.01 16.14 -18.43
N ASN A 107 -49.32 17.38 -18.05
CA ASN A 107 -48.54 18.15 -17.09
C ASN A 107 -48.45 17.46 -15.71
N LEU A 108 -49.51 16.76 -15.27
CA LEU A 108 -49.52 15.99 -14.04
C LEU A 108 -48.70 14.69 -14.16
N LYS A 109 -48.69 14.03 -15.33
CA LYS A 109 -47.77 12.89 -15.59
C LYS A 109 -46.31 13.31 -15.54
N SER A 110 -45.93 14.43 -16.19
CA SER A 110 -44.54 14.93 -16.16
C SER A 110 -44.05 15.11 -14.71
N LYS A 111 -44.84 15.85 -13.91
CA LYS A 111 -44.56 16.06 -12.48
C LYS A 111 -44.52 14.78 -11.66
N LEU A 112 -45.32 13.78 -12.01
CA LEU A 112 -45.27 12.47 -11.35
C LEU A 112 -43.96 11.73 -11.67
N VAL A 113 -43.47 11.81 -12.92
CA VAL A 113 -42.17 11.24 -13.32
C VAL A 113 -41.03 11.98 -12.60
N GLU A 114 -41.00 13.31 -12.67
CA GLU A 114 -40.01 14.17 -11.98
C GLU A 114 -39.91 13.84 -10.47
N VAL A 115 -41.06 13.69 -9.79
CA VAL A 115 -41.10 13.33 -8.37
C VAL A 115 -40.66 11.88 -8.13
N MET A 116 -40.97 10.93 -9.02
CA MET A 116 -40.48 9.54 -8.90
C MET A 116 -38.96 9.46 -9.09
N GLU A 117 -38.39 10.24 -10.01
CA GLU A 117 -36.94 10.30 -10.24
C GLU A 117 -36.21 10.87 -9.03
N GLU A 118 -36.63 12.02 -8.50
CA GLU A 118 -36.01 12.63 -7.32
C GLU A 118 -36.18 11.75 -6.06
N VAL A 119 -37.33 11.08 -5.89
CA VAL A 119 -37.54 10.10 -4.80
C VAL A 119 -36.62 8.88 -4.95
N ASN A 120 -36.28 8.44 -6.17
CA ASN A 120 -35.37 7.33 -6.39
C ASN A 120 -33.90 7.74 -6.18
N LYS A 121 -33.53 8.95 -6.60
CA LYS A 121 -32.22 9.56 -6.31
C LYS A 121 -31.99 9.71 -4.79
N VAL A 122 -32.96 10.25 -4.05
CA VAL A 122 -32.87 10.38 -2.58
C VAL A 122 -32.78 9.02 -1.87
N LYS A 123 -33.35 7.94 -2.43
CA LYS A 123 -33.11 6.57 -1.91
C LYS A 123 -31.67 6.13 -2.12
N GLN A 124 -31.13 6.31 -3.32
CA GLN A 124 -29.74 5.95 -3.65
C GLN A 124 -28.74 6.73 -2.79
N GLU A 125 -28.94 8.03 -2.62
CA GLU A 125 -28.13 8.89 -1.73
C GLU A 125 -28.21 8.42 -0.27
N LYS A 126 -29.40 8.04 0.20
CA LYS A 126 -29.60 7.48 1.56
C LYS A 126 -28.94 6.12 1.73
N GLU A 127 -28.97 5.25 0.72
CA GLU A 127 -28.33 3.93 0.74
C GLU A 127 -26.80 4.08 0.75
N ALA A 128 -26.24 4.98 -0.05
CA ALA A 128 -24.83 5.35 -0.01
C ALA A 128 -24.42 5.90 1.37
N LEU A 129 -25.16 6.87 1.93
CA LEU A 129 -24.88 7.44 3.25
C LEU A 129 -24.97 6.40 4.37
N ASN A 130 -25.91 5.47 4.31
CA ASN A 130 -26.00 4.35 5.27
C ASN A 130 -24.77 3.42 5.18
N SER A 131 -24.25 3.18 3.97
CA SER A 131 -23.03 2.38 3.80
C SER A 131 -21.80 3.10 4.36
N GLU A 132 -21.68 4.42 4.15
CA GLU A 132 -20.59 5.23 4.70
C GLU A 132 -20.65 5.29 6.23
N LEU A 133 -21.82 5.53 6.82
CA LEU A 133 -22.01 5.51 8.29
C LEU A 133 -21.63 4.16 8.91
N LEU A 134 -21.87 3.06 8.20
CA LEU A 134 -21.52 1.71 8.64
C LEU A 134 -20.00 1.46 8.54
N ASP A 135 -19.30 2.02 7.56
CA ASP A 135 -17.84 1.97 7.48
C ASP A 135 -17.15 2.93 8.46
N GLN A 136 -17.69 4.14 8.66
CA GLN A 136 -17.26 5.07 9.71
C GLN A 136 -17.36 4.41 11.10
N ARG A 137 -18.45 3.66 11.37
CA ARG A 137 -18.60 2.85 12.60
C ARG A 137 -17.48 1.80 12.74
N LYS A 138 -17.19 1.02 11.69
CA LYS A 138 -16.07 0.04 11.71
C LYS A 138 -14.71 0.69 11.96
N VAL A 139 -14.51 1.94 11.50
CA VAL A 139 -13.28 2.71 11.78
C VAL A 139 -13.25 3.15 13.24
N LEU A 140 -14.36 3.67 13.78
CA LEU A 140 -14.47 4.06 15.19
C LEU A 140 -14.24 2.87 16.13
N GLU A 141 -14.82 1.70 15.85
CA GLU A 141 -14.60 0.45 16.61
C GLU A 141 -13.12 0.05 16.65
N LYS A 142 -12.39 0.19 15.52
CA LYS A 142 -10.93 -0.06 15.47
C LYS A 142 -10.16 0.96 16.29
N CYS A 143 -10.50 2.25 16.19
CA CYS A 143 -9.87 3.33 16.96
C CYS A 143 -10.10 3.17 18.47
N ASN A 144 -11.32 2.79 18.90
CA ASN A 144 -11.64 2.54 20.30
C ASN A 144 -10.86 1.32 20.82
N ARG A 145 -10.74 0.24 20.03
CA ARG A 145 -9.90 -0.93 20.40
C ARG A 145 -8.42 -0.57 20.57
N VAL A 146 -7.85 0.22 19.65
CA VAL A 146 -6.45 0.68 19.77
C VAL A 146 -6.28 1.60 20.99
N SER A 147 -7.27 2.44 21.27
CA SER A 147 -7.26 3.33 22.43
C SER A 147 -7.36 2.57 23.76
N MET A 148 -8.10 1.45 23.81
CA MET A 148 -8.11 0.55 24.97
C MET A 148 -6.75 -0.10 25.22
N LEU A 149 -6.10 -0.62 24.16
CA LEU A 149 -4.76 -1.21 24.28
C LEU A 149 -3.74 -0.18 24.80
N ALA A 150 -3.79 1.06 24.32
CA ALA A 150 -2.94 2.14 24.81
C ALA A 150 -3.20 2.51 26.29
N VAL A 151 -4.43 2.34 26.79
CA VAL A 151 -4.75 2.48 28.23
C VAL A 151 -4.16 1.31 29.03
N GLU A 152 -4.31 0.08 28.54
CA GLU A 152 -3.79 -1.13 29.18
C GLU A 152 -2.26 -1.12 29.28
N GLU A 153 -1.56 -0.73 28.20
CA GLU A 153 -0.10 -0.51 28.17
C GLU A 153 0.34 0.60 29.13
N TYR A 154 -0.42 1.69 29.25
CA TYR A 154 -0.13 2.77 30.20
C TYR A 154 -0.31 2.32 31.65
N GLU A 155 -1.37 1.58 31.96
CA GLU A 155 -1.62 1.01 33.29
C GLU A 155 -0.50 0.04 33.71
N GLU A 156 -0.04 -0.84 32.80
CA GLU A 156 1.10 -1.72 33.05
C GLU A 156 2.40 -0.93 33.29
N MET A 157 2.68 0.07 32.45
CA MET A 157 3.86 0.94 32.61
C MET A 157 3.83 1.71 33.94
N GLN A 158 2.65 2.17 34.39
CA GLN A 158 2.50 2.85 35.68
C GLN A 158 2.78 1.92 36.87
N VAL A 159 2.35 0.64 36.80
CA VAL A 159 2.66 -0.37 37.82
C VAL A 159 4.16 -0.69 37.85
N ASN A 160 4.77 -0.91 36.68
CA ASN A 160 6.20 -1.17 36.55
C ASN A 160 7.07 -0.01 37.08
N LEU A 161 6.66 1.25 36.84
CA LEU A 161 7.33 2.44 37.35
C LEU A 161 7.31 2.53 38.88
N GLU A 162 6.22 2.17 39.56
CA GLU A 162 6.20 2.19 41.03
C GLU A 162 7.00 1.03 41.64
N LEU A 163 7.00 -0.14 40.99
CA LEU A 163 7.91 -1.24 41.36
C LEU A 163 9.38 -0.84 41.22
N GLU A 164 9.77 -0.16 40.14
CA GLU A 164 11.14 0.33 39.95
C GLU A 164 11.55 1.32 41.03
N LYS A 165 10.69 2.32 41.32
CA LYS A 165 10.92 3.27 42.43
C LYS A 165 11.13 2.54 43.76
N ASP A 166 10.33 1.51 44.05
CA ASP A 166 10.44 0.77 45.31
C ASP A 166 11.69 -0.11 45.40
N LEU A 167 12.09 -0.74 44.29
CA LEU A 167 13.36 -1.46 44.19
C LEU A 167 14.54 -0.49 44.34
N ARG A 168 14.45 0.71 43.74
CA ARG A 168 15.44 1.77 43.88
C ARG A 168 15.57 2.27 45.32
N LYS A 169 14.47 2.59 46.00
CA LYS A 169 14.44 2.97 47.43
C LYS A 169 15.19 1.92 48.28
N LYS A 170 14.91 0.63 48.04
CA LYS A 170 15.55 -0.51 48.74
C LYS A 170 17.04 -0.61 48.43
N ALA A 171 17.45 -0.48 47.17
CA ALA A 171 18.85 -0.50 46.76
C ALA A 171 19.66 0.69 47.34
N GLU A 172 19.09 1.89 47.35
CA GLU A 172 19.71 3.08 47.96
C GLU A 172 19.87 2.92 49.47
N SER A 173 18.89 2.30 50.16
CA SER A 173 18.96 1.99 51.59
C SER A 173 20.05 0.95 51.90
N PHE A 174 20.10 -0.14 51.12
CA PHE A 174 21.11 -1.19 51.26
C PHE A 174 22.53 -0.67 50.99
N ALA A 175 22.70 0.21 49.99
CA ALA A 175 23.99 0.83 49.70
C ALA A 175 24.47 1.75 50.86
N GLN A 176 23.55 2.49 51.49
CA GLN A 176 23.86 3.30 52.68
C GLN A 176 24.28 2.43 53.87
N GLU A 177 23.56 1.34 54.13
CA GLU A 177 23.87 0.39 55.21
C GLU A 177 25.24 -0.29 54.98
N MET A 178 25.49 -0.80 53.78
CA MET A 178 26.82 -1.35 53.42
C MET A 178 27.95 -0.32 53.55
N PHE A 179 27.72 0.94 53.17
CA PHE A 179 28.72 2.00 53.34
C PHE A 179 28.99 2.30 54.81
N ILE A 180 27.97 2.27 55.67
CA ILE A 180 28.12 2.43 57.13
C ILE A 180 28.92 1.25 57.71
N GLU A 181 28.58 0.00 57.37
CA GLU A 181 29.33 -1.18 57.84
C GLU A 181 30.76 -1.24 57.32
N GLN A 182 31.00 -0.91 56.04
CA GLN A 182 32.36 -0.84 55.50
C GLN A 182 33.20 0.21 56.25
N ASN A 183 32.62 1.36 56.63
CA ASN A 183 33.32 2.37 57.42
C ASN A 183 33.54 1.95 58.88
N LYS A 184 32.61 1.20 59.50
CA LYS A 184 32.82 0.57 60.82
C LYS A 184 33.99 -0.41 60.77
N LEU A 185 33.99 -1.33 59.79
CA LEU A 185 35.01 -2.35 59.62
C LEU A 185 36.40 -1.74 59.30
N LYS A 186 36.46 -0.74 58.42
CA LYS A 186 37.70 0.03 58.14
C LYS A 186 38.28 0.68 59.40
N ARG A 187 37.44 1.25 60.27
CA ARG A 187 37.88 1.82 61.56
C ARG A 187 38.41 0.74 62.51
N GLN A 188 37.73 -0.39 62.65
CA GLN A 188 38.18 -1.51 63.48
C GLN A 188 39.52 -2.09 62.98
N SER A 189 39.66 -2.30 61.67
CA SER A 189 40.90 -2.75 61.03
C SER A 189 42.06 -1.77 61.26
N CYS A 190 41.82 -0.46 61.12
CA CYS A 190 42.83 0.57 61.38
C CYS A 190 43.30 0.56 62.85
N LEU A 191 42.40 0.37 63.81
CA LEU A 191 42.74 0.27 65.24
C LEU A 191 43.57 -0.98 65.56
N LEU A 192 43.27 -2.12 64.92
CA LEU A 192 44.08 -3.34 65.03
C LEU A 192 45.49 -3.13 64.47
N LEU A 193 45.60 -2.57 63.27
CA LEU A 193 46.88 -2.23 62.62
C LEU A 193 47.71 -1.18 63.39
N GLN A 194 47.06 -0.30 64.18
CA GLN A 194 47.77 0.63 65.06
C GLN A 194 48.41 -0.02 66.30
N SER A 195 48.06 -1.28 66.62
CA SER A 195 48.57 -2.00 67.78
C SER A 195 49.86 -2.81 67.51
N SER A 196 50.17 -3.11 66.25
CA SER A 196 51.35 -3.89 65.85
C SER A 196 52.59 -2.99 65.62
N ALA A 197 53.24 -2.59 66.72
CA ALA A 197 54.40 -1.68 66.69
C ALA A 197 55.60 -2.06 65.77
N PRO A 198 55.97 -3.34 65.52
CA PRO A 198 57.08 -3.68 64.61
C PRO A 198 56.67 -3.76 63.11
N ASP A 199 55.39 -3.55 62.80
CA ASP A 199 54.77 -3.94 61.52
C ASP A 199 54.98 -2.91 60.39
N GLN A 200 55.44 -1.70 60.71
CA GLN A 200 55.40 -0.56 59.77
C GLN A 200 56.26 -0.73 58.51
N GLN A 201 57.28 -1.61 58.52
CA GLN A 201 58.05 -1.95 57.31
C GLN A 201 57.40 -3.09 56.51
N LEU A 202 56.75 -4.06 57.17
CA LEU A 202 55.97 -5.10 56.51
C LEU A 202 54.72 -4.51 55.83
N LEU A 203 54.04 -3.59 56.51
CA LEU A 203 52.89 -2.87 55.97
C LEU A 203 53.24 -2.05 54.71
N LYS A 204 54.44 -1.44 54.66
CA LYS A 204 54.95 -0.78 53.45
C LYS A 204 55.22 -1.77 52.32
N ALA A 205 55.88 -2.89 52.61
CA ALA A 205 56.12 -3.94 51.62
C ALA A 205 54.80 -4.55 51.08
N LEU A 206 53.76 -4.64 51.90
CA LEU A 206 52.42 -5.09 51.49
C LEU A 206 51.69 -4.04 50.63
N ASP A 207 51.79 -2.75 50.97
CA ASP A 207 51.25 -1.63 50.17
C ASP A 207 51.97 -1.49 48.81
N GLU A 208 53.30 -1.65 48.78
CA GLU A 208 54.11 -1.73 47.55
C GLU A 208 53.72 -2.95 46.71
N ASN A 209 53.54 -4.13 47.31
CA ASN A 209 53.12 -5.34 46.60
C ASN A 209 51.66 -5.23 46.08
N ALA A 210 50.75 -4.60 46.82
CA ALA A 210 49.40 -4.30 46.36
C ALA A 210 49.41 -3.37 45.13
N LYS A 211 50.25 -2.31 45.15
CA LYS A 211 50.43 -1.40 44.01
C LYS A 211 51.04 -2.08 42.79
N LEU A 212 52.05 -2.93 42.99
CA LEU A 212 52.64 -3.74 41.92
C LEU A 212 51.64 -4.74 41.33
N THR A 213 50.80 -5.35 42.18
CA THR A 213 49.72 -6.25 41.74
C THR A 213 48.65 -5.50 40.94
N GLN A 214 48.26 -4.30 41.38
CA GLN A 214 47.32 -3.45 40.64
C GLN A 214 47.89 -3.06 39.26
N LEU A 215 49.12 -2.55 39.21
CA LEU A 215 49.78 -2.16 37.95
C LEU A 215 49.94 -3.36 37.01
N LEU A 216 50.26 -4.55 37.52
CA LEU A 216 50.36 -5.78 36.73
C LEU A 216 49.00 -6.21 36.14
N GLU A 217 47.91 -6.05 36.90
CA GLU A 217 46.56 -6.32 36.42
C GLU A 217 46.10 -5.28 35.37
N GLU A 218 46.39 -4.00 35.60
CA GLU A 218 46.13 -2.90 34.66
C GLU A 218 46.88 -3.09 33.33
N GLU A 219 48.18 -3.43 33.37
CA GLU A 219 48.97 -3.77 32.19
C GLU A 219 48.44 -5.04 31.49
N ARG A 220 48.03 -6.08 32.25
CA ARG A 220 47.45 -7.29 31.65
C ARG A 220 46.13 -7.00 30.92
N ILE A 221 45.28 -6.15 31.50
CA ILE A 221 44.02 -5.72 30.89
C ILE A 221 44.27 -4.88 29.64
N GLN A 222 45.18 -3.90 29.69
CA GLN A 222 45.56 -3.09 28.53
C GLN A 222 46.13 -3.95 27.39
N HIS A 223 47.03 -4.89 27.72
CA HIS A 223 47.58 -5.81 26.72
C HIS A 223 46.50 -6.71 26.11
N GLN A 224 45.60 -7.26 26.93
CA GLN A 224 44.49 -8.09 26.44
C GLN A 224 43.49 -7.30 25.58
N GLN A 225 43.27 -6.02 25.86
CA GLN A 225 42.48 -5.13 25.01
C GLN A 225 43.20 -4.88 23.67
N LYS A 226 44.51 -4.59 23.70
CA LYS A 226 45.26 -4.30 22.47
C LYS A 226 45.43 -5.51 21.55
N VAL A 227 45.55 -6.72 22.10
CA VAL A 227 45.51 -7.96 21.32
C VAL A 227 44.19 -8.08 20.57
N LYS A 228 43.05 -7.92 21.25
CA LYS A 228 41.71 -7.98 20.61
C LYS A 228 41.52 -6.92 19.53
N GLU A 229 41.99 -5.69 19.75
CA GLU A 229 41.90 -4.61 18.77
C GLU A 229 42.68 -4.96 17.48
N LEU A 230 43.83 -5.62 17.60
CA LEU A 230 44.64 -6.07 16.46
C LEU A 230 44.05 -7.32 15.77
N GLU A 231 43.44 -8.24 16.53
CA GLU A 231 42.69 -9.37 15.99
C GLU A 231 41.48 -8.89 15.17
N GLU A 232 40.69 -7.96 15.70
CA GLU A 232 39.54 -7.34 15.03
C GLU A 232 39.97 -6.55 13.78
N GLN A 233 41.09 -5.82 13.83
CA GLN A 233 41.64 -5.14 12.64
C GLN A 233 42.03 -6.12 11.54
N LEU A 234 42.63 -7.26 11.90
CA LEU A 234 43.04 -8.28 10.93
C LEU A 234 41.85 -9.00 10.28
N GLU A 235 40.80 -9.31 11.05
CA GLU A 235 39.55 -9.90 10.54
C GLU A 235 38.77 -8.91 9.66
N ASN A 236 38.69 -7.64 10.07
CA ASN A 236 38.13 -6.59 9.22
C ASN A 236 38.91 -6.46 7.90
N GLU A 237 40.25 -6.54 7.94
CA GLU A 237 41.08 -6.51 6.74
C GLU A 237 40.82 -7.70 5.78
N THR A 238 40.51 -8.90 6.28
CA THR A 238 40.15 -10.04 5.40
C THR A 238 38.75 -9.88 4.82
N LEU A 239 37.77 -9.46 5.63
CA LEU A 239 36.40 -9.20 5.19
C LEU A 239 36.34 -8.08 4.12
N HIS A 240 37.11 -7.00 4.28
CA HIS A 240 37.17 -5.93 3.28
C HIS A 240 37.74 -6.42 1.92
N LYS A 241 38.72 -7.34 1.94
CA LYS A 241 39.28 -7.94 0.72
C LYS A 241 38.28 -8.89 0.05
N GLU A 242 37.51 -9.65 0.82
CA GLU A 242 36.44 -10.50 0.29
C GLU A 242 35.30 -9.67 -0.32
N ILE A 243 34.82 -8.64 0.39
CA ILE A 243 33.79 -7.70 -0.11
C ILE A 243 34.25 -7.00 -1.41
N HIS A 244 35.53 -6.63 -1.51
CA HIS A 244 36.09 -6.06 -2.74
C HIS A 244 36.04 -7.07 -3.90
N ASN A 245 36.47 -8.31 -3.67
CA ASN A 245 36.47 -9.35 -4.69
C ASN A 245 35.04 -9.72 -5.15
N LEU A 246 34.08 -9.80 -4.23
CA LEU A 246 32.67 -10.05 -4.55
C LEU A 246 32.05 -8.90 -5.36
N LYS A 247 32.38 -7.64 -5.05
CA LYS A 247 31.95 -6.49 -5.85
C LYS A 247 32.49 -6.55 -7.28
N GLN A 248 33.78 -6.89 -7.46
CA GLN A 248 34.37 -7.04 -8.79
C GLN A 248 33.76 -8.20 -9.58
N GLN A 249 33.38 -9.30 -8.92
CA GLN A 249 32.67 -10.41 -9.58
C GLN A 249 31.24 -10.02 -9.98
N LEU A 250 30.54 -9.24 -9.16
CA LEU A 250 29.20 -8.72 -9.50
C LEU A 250 29.25 -7.74 -10.68
N GLU A 251 30.25 -6.85 -10.73
CA GLU A 251 30.45 -5.91 -11.84
C GLU A 251 30.64 -6.65 -13.18
N LEU A 252 31.49 -7.67 -13.21
CA LEU A 252 31.69 -8.53 -14.39
C LEU A 252 30.42 -9.31 -14.79
N LEU A 253 29.68 -9.86 -13.82
CA LEU A 253 28.41 -10.54 -14.09
C LEU A 253 27.32 -9.60 -14.60
N GLU A 254 27.32 -8.33 -14.19
CA GLU A 254 26.46 -7.32 -14.77
C GLU A 254 26.85 -6.96 -16.20
N GLU A 255 28.15 -6.90 -16.54
CA GLU A 255 28.62 -6.69 -17.91
C GLU A 255 28.23 -7.86 -18.83
N ASP A 256 28.49 -9.11 -18.40
CA ASP A 256 28.06 -10.34 -19.11
C ASP A 256 26.54 -10.34 -19.32
N LYS A 257 25.75 -9.96 -18.30
CA LYS A 257 24.30 -9.84 -18.41
C LYS A 257 23.89 -8.79 -19.45
N LYS A 258 24.48 -7.60 -19.43
CA LYS A 258 24.19 -6.52 -20.39
C LYS A 258 24.52 -6.96 -21.83
N GLU A 259 25.62 -7.70 -22.02
CA GLU A 259 25.99 -8.25 -23.33
C GLU A 259 25.01 -9.35 -23.80
N LEU A 260 24.53 -10.21 -22.90
CA LEU A 260 23.52 -11.23 -23.20
C LEU A 260 22.14 -10.62 -23.51
N GLU A 261 21.72 -9.59 -22.79
CA GLU A 261 20.48 -8.84 -23.07
C GLU A 261 20.53 -8.16 -24.45
N LEU A 262 21.68 -7.55 -24.80
CA LEU A 262 21.89 -6.97 -26.14
C LEU A 262 21.89 -8.04 -27.25
N LYS A 263 22.51 -9.20 -27.02
CA LYS A 263 22.47 -10.35 -27.94
C LYS A 263 21.04 -10.87 -28.12
N TYR A 264 20.27 -10.96 -27.04
CA TYR A 264 18.87 -11.37 -27.08
C TYR A 264 18.02 -10.39 -27.89
N GLN A 265 18.06 -9.08 -27.60
CA GLN A 265 17.31 -8.06 -28.34
C GLN A 265 17.61 -8.08 -29.85
N ASN A 266 18.88 -8.21 -30.22
CA ASN A 266 19.34 -8.31 -31.61
C ASN A 266 18.83 -9.61 -32.29
N SER A 267 18.76 -10.72 -31.56
CA SER A 267 18.17 -11.98 -32.05
C SER A 267 16.65 -11.90 -32.21
N GLU A 268 15.95 -11.21 -31.32
CA GLU A 268 14.51 -10.99 -31.38
C GLU A 268 14.14 -10.05 -32.53
N GLU A 269 14.92 -8.99 -32.75
CA GLU A 269 14.75 -8.10 -33.91
C GLU A 269 14.95 -8.86 -35.23
N LYS A 270 15.97 -9.71 -35.33
CA LYS A 270 16.16 -10.61 -36.48
C LYS A 270 14.96 -11.55 -36.66
N ALA A 271 14.42 -12.11 -35.59
CA ALA A 271 13.22 -12.96 -35.65
C ALA A 271 11.97 -12.17 -36.12
N ARG A 272 11.78 -10.94 -35.63
CA ARG A 272 10.71 -10.02 -36.09
C ARG A 272 10.86 -9.69 -37.58
N ASN A 273 12.06 -9.35 -38.03
CA ASN A 273 12.35 -9.03 -39.44
C ASN A 273 12.19 -10.24 -40.36
N LEU A 274 12.62 -11.43 -39.92
CA LEU A 274 12.38 -12.68 -40.65
C LEU A 274 10.89 -13.03 -40.72
N LYS A 275 10.12 -12.84 -39.63
CA LYS A 275 8.67 -13.05 -39.64
C LYS A 275 7.98 -12.14 -40.66
N HIS A 276 8.27 -10.83 -40.66
CA HIS A 276 7.74 -9.92 -41.67
C HIS A 276 8.12 -10.32 -43.11
N SER A 277 9.35 -10.81 -43.30
CA SER A 277 9.81 -11.31 -44.62
C SER A 277 9.05 -12.57 -45.05
N VAL A 278 8.74 -13.48 -44.12
CA VAL A 278 7.90 -14.66 -44.37
C VAL A 278 6.45 -14.25 -44.65
N ASP A 279 5.87 -13.33 -43.88
CA ASP A 279 4.51 -12.84 -44.09
C ASP A 279 4.36 -12.15 -45.49
N GLU A 280 5.37 -11.39 -45.93
CA GLU A 280 5.41 -10.86 -47.31
C GLU A 280 5.53 -11.96 -48.37
N LEU A 281 6.40 -12.96 -48.17
CA LEU A 281 6.58 -14.05 -49.12
C LEU A 281 5.32 -14.92 -49.22
N GLN A 282 4.68 -15.23 -48.10
CA GLN A 282 3.37 -15.88 -48.04
C GLN A 282 2.33 -15.09 -48.84
N LYS A 283 2.29 -13.76 -48.67
CA LYS A 283 1.38 -12.89 -49.44
C LYS A 283 1.68 -12.91 -50.95
N ARG A 284 2.95 -12.94 -51.35
CA ARG A 284 3.37 -13.08 -52.77
C ARG A 284 3.03 -14.46 -53.34
N VAL A 285 3.20 -15.53 -52.57
CA VAL A 285 2.82 -16.90 -52.97
C VAL A 285 1.31 -16.98 -53.20
N ASN A 286 0.50 -16.57 -52.23
CA ASN A 286 -0.97 -16.56 -52.34
C ASN A 286 -1.47 -15.69 -53.50
N GLN A 287 -0.71 -14.65 -53.90
CA GLN A 287 -0.99 -13.85 -55.11
C GLN A 287 -0.61 -14.60 -56.39
N SER A 288 0.51 -15.33 -56.41
CA SER A 288 0.95 -16.12 -57.57
C SER A 288 0.10 -17.38 -57.85
N GLU A 289 -0.46 -18.01 -56.81
CA GLU A 289 -1.36 -19.17 -56.95
C GLU A 289 -2.66 -18.85 -57.71
N ASN A 290 -2.99 -17.56 -57.86
CA ASN A 290 -4.18 -17.10 -58.58
C ASN A 290 -3.94 -16.82 -60.09
N SER A 291 -2.82 -17.27 -60.68
CA SER A 291 -2.59 -17.08 -62.12
C SER A 291 -1.72 -18.15 -62.82
N VAL A 292 -2.17 -18.53 -64.03
CA VAL A 292 -1.47 -19.31 -65.09
C VAL A 292 -1.53 -20.86 -64.96
N PRO A 293 -1.74 -21.63 -66.08
CA PRO A 293 -2.07 -23.07 -66.05
C PRO A 293 -0.81 -23.97 -66.33
N PRO A 294 -0.91 -25.27 -66.74
CA PRO A 294 0.09 -26.29 -66.39
C PRO A 294 1.45 -26.22 -67.13
N PRO A 295 2.52 -26.80 -66.55
CA PRO A 295 3.88 -26.77 -67.10
C PRO A 295 4.16 -27.84 -68.19
N PRO A 296 5.02 -27.53 -69.18
CA PRO A 296 5.56 -28.49 -70.14
C PRO A 296 6.80 -29.27 -69.60
N PRO A 297 7.31 -30.30 -70.32
CA PRO A 297 8.31 -31.26 -69.81
C PRO A 297 9.79 -30.79 -69.81
N PRO A 298 10.72 -31.54 -69.16
CA PRO A 298 12.08 -31.09 -68.85
C PRO A 298 13.19 -31.52 -69.84
N PRO A 299 14.30 -30.75 -69.90
CA PRO A 299 15.61 -31.16 -70.46
C PRO A 299 16.73 -31.09 -69.35
N PRO A 300 18.05 -31.27 -69.59
CA PRO A 300 18.83 -32.31 -68.89
C PRO A 300 19.92 -31.80 -67.89
N PRO A 301 20.59 -32.70 -67.14
CA PRO A 301 21.58 -32.36 -66.10
C PRO A 301 23.04 -32.22 -66.61
N LEU A 302 23.99 -32.00 -65.66
CA LEU A 302 25.48 -31.94 -65.71
C LEU A 302 26.09 -30.51 -65.70
N PRO A 303 27.34 -30.30 -65.22
CA PRO A 303 28.18 -31.06 -64.27
C PRO A 303 28.84 -30.20 -63.15
N PRO A 304 29.48 -30.82 -62.12
CA PRO A 304 30.35 -30.16 -61.11
C PRO A 304 31.87 -30.29 -61.47
N PRO A 305 32.84 -29.88 -60.63
CA PRO A 305 32.81 -29.07 -59.40
C PRO A 305 33.43 -27.66 -59.69
N PRO A 306 34.59 -27.12 -59.19
CA PRO A 306 35.60 -27.50 -58.17
C PRO A 306 35.70 -26.54 -56.95
N ASN A 307 36.65 -26.79 -56.04
CA ASN A 307 37.12 -25.91 -54.95
C ASN A 307 38.62 -26.14 -54.75
N PRO A 308 39.48 -25.11 -54.62
CA PRO A 308 40.67 -25.27 -53.77
C PRO A 308 41.21 -24.01 -53.05
N ILE A 309 41.50 -24.15 -51.73
CA ILE A 309 42.80 -23.90 -51.06
C ILE A 309 43.38 -22.45 -51.12
N ARG A 310 43.83 -21.76 -50.05
CA ARG A 310 44.91 -22.07 -49.06
C ARG A 310 44.73 -21.10 -47.86
N SER A 311 44.65 -21.52 -46.59
CA SER A 311 45.70 -22.04 -45.70
C SER A 311 46.82 -21.05 -45.36
N LEU A 312 47.03 -20.84 -44.04
CA LEU A 312 48.29 -20.73 -43.25
C LEU A 312 47.89 -20.05 -41.91
N MET A 313 48.01 -20.66 -40.73
CA MET A 313 49.25 -21.02 -40.00
C MET A 313 50.18 -19.81 -39.79
N SER A 314 50.68 -19.48 -38.60
CA SER A 314 50.48 -19.91 -37.20
C SER A 314 51.45 -19.08 -36.31
N MET A 315 51.54 -19.35 -35.00
CA MET A 315 52.66 -18.94 -34.09
C MET A 315 52.75 -17.43 -33.70
N ILE A 316 53.39 -16.99 -32.59
CA ILE A 316 53.81 -17.65 -31.33
C ILE A 316 53.86 -16.63 -30.15
N ARG A 317 53.79 -17.18 -28.92
CA ARG A 317 54.04 -16.65 -27.55
C ARG A 317 54.90 -15.36 -27.36
N LYS A 318 54.56 -14.59 -26.30
CA LYS A 318 55.39 -13.94 -25.21
C LYS A 318 56.78 -13.36 -25.59
N ARG A 319 57.25 -12.20 -25.07
CA ARG A 319 57.37 -11.83 -23.63
C ARG A 319 57.92 -10.39 -23.44
N SER A 320 57.71 -9.82 -22.24
CA SER A 320 58.56 -8.83 -21.50
C SER A 320 58.76 -7.36 -21.95
N HIS A 321 58.62 -6.47 -20.96
CA HIS A 321 59.08 -5.07 -20.77
C HIS A 321 60.64 -4.92 -20.84
N PRO A 322 61.29 -3.72 -20.79
CA PRO A 322 60.83 -2.47 -20.12
C PRO A 322 61.29 -1.05 -20.63
N SER A 323 60.71 -0.03 -19.97
CA SER A 323 61.20 1.38 -19.76
C SER A 323 61.21 2.37 -20.95
N GLY A 324 60.99 3.68 -20.71
CA GLY A 324 61.13 4.66 -21.81
C GLY A 324 60.79 6.17 -21.75
N SER A 325 60.28 6.81 -20.67
CA SER A 325 60.18 8.31 -20.52
C SER A 325 59.22 9.14 -21.44
N GLY A 326 58.85 10.35 -20.99
CA GLY A 326 58.21 11.43 -21.79
C GLY A 326 56.70 11.70 -21.55
N ALA A 327 56.21 12.39 -20.50
CA ALA A 327 56.49 13.71 -19.92
C ALA A 327 55.62 14.90 -20.46
N LYS A 328 54.58 15.28 -19.70
CA LYS A 328 53.85 16.59 -19.61
C LYS A 328 52.72 16.39 -18.57
N LYS A 329 52.54 17.09 -17.43
CA LYS A 329 53.01 18.36 -16.82
C LYS A 329 52.04 19.55 -16.92
N GLU A 330 50.98 19.51 -16.11
CA GLU A 330 50.32 20.63 -15.41
C GLU A 330 49.48 20.01 -14.25
N LYS A 331 49.20 20.66 -13.10
CA LYS A 331 49.65 21.95 -12.55
C LYS A 331 49.64 21.83 -11.01
N ALA A 332 50.48 22.59 -10.28
CA ALA A 332 50.59 22.48 -8.82
C ALA A 332 49.78 23.55 -8.08
N ALA A 333 49.32 23.20 -6.87
CA ALA A 333 48.94 24.11 -5.79
C ALA A 333 49.56 23.57 -4.49
N GLN A 334 49.98 24.45 -3.58
CA GLN A 334 50.65 24.06 -2.32
C GLN A 334 49.66 23.65 -1.22
N PRO A 335 50.06 22.74 -0.32
CA PRO A 335 49.52 22.66 1.03
C PRO A 335 50.35 23.54 1.97
N GLU A 336 49.74 24.62 2.47
CA GLU A 336 50.13 25.23 3.75
C GLU A 336 48.96 25.05 4.76
N THR A 337 49.17 25.41 6.02
CA THR A 337 48.16 25.43 7.10
C THR A 337 47.49 24.09 7.49
N THR A 338 48.16 22.93 7.42
CA THR A 338 47.65 21.68 8.03
C THR A 338 47.85 21.61 9.55
N GLU A 339 48.96 22.14 10.09
CA GLU A 339 49.27 22.07 11.52
C GLU A 339 48.42 23.07 12.35
N GLU A 340 48.26 24.31 11.88
CA GLU A 340 47.44 25.33 12.55
C GLU A 340 45.98 24.88 12.72
N VAL A 341 45.42 24.17 11.74
CA VAL A 341 44.05 23.65 11.80
C VAL A 341 43.92 22.49 12.82
N THR A 342 45.00 21.75 13.11
CA THR A 342 44.99 20.76 14.20
C THR A 342 45.10 21.40 15.58
N ASP A 343 45.90 22.46 15.75
CA ASP A 343 46.01 23.14 17.04
C ASP A 343 44.79 24.01 17.36
N LEU A 344 44.18 24.69 16.39
CA LEU A 344 42.90 25.38 16.59
C LEU A 344 41.78 24.42 17.05
N LYS A 345 41.77 23.19 16.52
CA LYS A 345 40.84 22.14 16.98
C LYS A 345 41.15 21.67 18.40
N ARG A 346 42.44 21.45 18.73
CA ARG A 346 42.87 21.09 20.09
C ARG A 346 42.49 22.18 21.10
N GLN A 347 42.77 23.43 20.78
CA GLN A 347 42.46 24.61 21.62
C GLN A 347 40.95 24.79 21.83
N ALA A 348 40.13 24.59 20.79
CA ALA A 348 38.68 24.67 20.91
C ALA A 348 38.09 23.55 21.79
N VAL A 349 38.66 22.34 21.77
CA VAL A 349 38.28 21.23 22.66
C VAL A 349 38.73 21.52 24.10
N GLU A 350 39.93 22.05 24.30
CA GLU A 350 40.45 22.46 25.62
C GLU A 350 39.54 23.56 26.25
N GLU A 351 39.19 24.61 25.49
CA GLU A 351 38.29 25.68 25.97
C GLU A 351 36.88 25.14 26.26
N MET A 352 36.37 24.19 25.47
CA MET A 352 35.09 23.53 25.72
C MET A 352 35.11 22.72 27.02
N MET A 353 36.14 21.90 27.23
CA MET A 353 36.31 21.11 28.45
C MET A 353 36.49 21.99 29.68
N ASP A 354 37.21 23.10 29.55
CA ASP A 354 37.46 24.04 30.64
C ASP A 354 36.21 24.89 30.97
N ARG A 355 35.37 25.21 29.98
CA ARG A 355 34.02 25.75 30.18
C ARG A 355 33.09 24.76 30.89
N ILE A 356 33.16 23.46 30.55
CA ILE A 356 32.40 22.42 31.25
C ILE A 356 32.86 22.31 32.72
N LYS A 357 34.18 22.28 32.98
CA LYS A 357 34.75 22.28 34.34
C LYS A 357 34.37 23.51 35.17
N LYS A 358 34.34 24.70 34.57
CA LYS A 358 34.02 25.97 35.25
C LYS A 358 32.50 26.16 35.46
N GLY A 359 31.68 25.45 34.70
CA GLY A 359 30.22 25.46 34.79
C GLY A 359 29.58 26.73 34.22
N VAL A 360 28.34 26.58 33.72
CA VAL A 360 27.53 27.72 33.29
C VAL A 360 26.76 28.27 34.48
N HIS A 361 26.88 29.57 34.74
CA HIS A 361 26.08 30.26 35.75
C HIS A 361 24.62 30.36 35.25
N LEU A 362 23.80 29.36 35.60
CA LEU A 362 22.37 29.39 35.35
C LEU A 362 21.75 30.61 36.05
N ARG A 363 20.85 31.33 35.36
CA ARG A 363 20.06 32.39 36.01
C ARG A 363 19.27 31.77 37.16
N PRO A 364 19.24 32.39 38.36
CA PRO A 364 18.32 31.97 39.41
C PRO A 364 16.89 32.00 38.86
N VAL A 365 16.23 30.84 38.87
CA VAL A 365 14.80 30.78 38.58
C VAL A 365 14.08 31.56 39.68
N SER A 366 13.34 32.59 39.28
CA SER A 366 12.55 33.42 40.20
C SER A 366 11.62 32.52 41.01
N GLN A 367 11.79 32.46 42.33
CA GLN A 367 10.88 31.72 43.21
C GLN A 367 9.55 32.47 43.35
N THR A 368 8.73 32.42 42.30
CA THR A 368 7.35 32.92 42.31
C THR A 368 6.52 32.09 43.27
N ALA A 369 6.35 32.61 44.49
CA ALA A 369 5.36 32.21 45.48
C ALA A 369 5.10 30.69 45.59
N ARG A 370 6.04 29.98 46.22
CA ARG A 370 5.91 28.59 46.70
C ARG A 370 4.47 28.33 47.23
N PRO A 371 3.63 27.54 46.51
CA PRO A 371 2.42 26.99 47.11
C PRO A 371 2.84 26.12 48.30
N LYS A 372 2.00 26.05 49.34
CA LYS A 372 2.23 25.08 50.42
C LYS A 372 2.28 23.69 49.80
N ALA A 373 3.21 22.86 50.25
CA ALA A 373 3.19 21.43 49.93
C ALA A 373 1.91 20.83 50.53
N GLN A 374 0.90 20.64 49.70
CA GLN A 374 -0.02 19.52 49.89
C GLN A 374 0.74 18.23 49.59
N PRO A 375 0.38 17.09 50.21
CA PRO A 375 0.90 15.82 49.75
C PRO A 375 0.48 15.61 48.29
N GLU A 376 1.44 15.20 47.45
CA GLU A 376 1.19 14.73 46.08
C GLU A 376 0.15 13.58 46.14
N SER A 377 -1.11 13.89 45.84
CA SER A 377 -2.13 12.86 45.71
C SER A 377 -2.02 12.27 44.31
N SER A 378 -1.59 11.00 44.24
CA SER A 378 -1.41 10.21 43.01
C SER A 378 -2.68 9.95 42.19
N LYS A 379 -3.76 10.70 42.46
CA LYS A 379 -5.11 10.52 41.94
C LYS A 379 -5.39 11.33 40.66
N GLY A 380 -4.52 12.28 40.32
CA GLY A 380 -4.68 13.10 39.12
C GLY A 380 -4.61 12.29 37.82
N SER A 381 -3.62 11.40 37.71
CA SER A 381 -3.49 10.47 36.57
C SER A 381 -4.54 9.36 36.60
N GLU A 382 -4.79 8.76 37.78
CA GLU A 382 -5.86 7.77 37.94
C GLU A 382 -7.21 8.30 37.44
N SER A 383 -7.58 9.54 37.76
CA SER A 383 -8.86 10.13 37.34
C SER A 383 -8.97 10.21 35.82
N ALA A 384 -7.95 10.72 35.13
CA ALA A 384 -7.99 10.93 33.68
C ALA A 384 -7.98 9.61 32.89
N VAL A 385 -7.21 8.60 33.34
CA VAL A 385 -7.16 7.29 32.68
C VAL A 385 -8.47 6.52 32.90
N ASN A 386 -9.04 6.54 34.12
CA ASN A 386 -10.33 5.91 34.37
C ASN A 386 -11.50 6.62 33.65
N GLU A 387 -11.46 7.95 33.50
CA GLU A 387 -12.43 8.71 32.71
C GLU A 387 -12.36 8.32 31.22
N LEU A 388 -11.16 8.27 30.65
CA LEU A 388 -10.94 7.87 29.25
C LEU A 388 -11.36 6.40 29.02
N LYS A 389 -11.07 5.50 29.96
CA LYS A 389 -11.52 4.10 29.95
C LYS A 389 -13.06 4.00 30.00
N GLY A 390 -13.71 4.86 30.80
CA GLY A 390 -15.16 4.98 30.85
C GLY A 390 -15.79 5.48 29.54
N ILE A 391 -15.15 6.45 28.87
CA ILE A 391 -15.57 6.95 27.56
C ILE A 391 -15.45 5.86 26.48
N LEU A 392 -14.36 5.08 26.49
CA LEU A 392 -14.14 3.97 25.54
C LEU A 392 -15.12 2.80 25.77
N ALA A 393 -15.51 2.54 27.02
CA ALA A 393 -16.45 1.48 27.37
C ALA A 393 -17.94 1.84 27.12
N SER A 394 -18.24 3.05 26.62
CA SER A 394 -19.60 3.60 26.51
C SER A 394 -20.07 3.86 25.06
N GLN A 395 -19.42 3.29 24.04
CA GLN A 395 -19.68 3.54 22.61
C GLN A 395 -20.04 2.28 21.82
#